data_AF-A0A351Z253-F1
#
_entry.id   AF-A0A351Z253-F1
#
_cell.length_a   1.000
_cell.length_b   1.000
_cell.length_c   1.000
_cell.angle_alpha   90.00
_cell.angle_beta   90.00
_cell.angle_gamma   90.00
#
_symmetry.space_group_name_H-M   'P 1'
#
loop_
_entity.id
_entity.type
_entity.pdbx_description
1 polymer ?
#
loop_
_entity_poly.entity_id
_entity_poly.type
_entity_poly.pdbx_seq_one_letter_code
_entity_poly.pdbx_strand_id
1 'polypeptide(L)'
;MEEKLRAGRNRTLTLLPGEEESLEKHICGIQELRKGCGCADSVINADLFEALPLVPDGFADLVIIDPPYNLNKNFNGLKFSASKDEDYDAYLDSWLPLV
;
A
#
# COMPACT_ATOMS: atom_id res chain seq x y z
N MET A 1 21.47 -10.83 -17.72
CA MET A 1 20.06 -11.18 -17.93
C MET A 1 19.67 -10.54 -19.25
N GLU A 2 19.32 -11.32 -20.28
CA GLU A 2 18.96 -10.75 -21.59
C GLU A 2 17.74 -9.84 -21.47
N GLU A 3 17.79 -8.68 -22.12
CA GLU A 3 16.64 -7.78 -22.22
C GLU A 3 15.51 -8.48 -22.97
N LYS A 4 14.47 -8.86 -22.24
CA LYS A 4 13.24 -9.37 -22.84
C LYS A 4 12.50 -8.22 -23.50
N LEU A 5 12.13 -8.40 -24.77
CA LEU A 5 11.21 -7.50 -25.47
C LEU A 5 9.93 -7.32 -24.65
N ARG A 6 9.68 -6.08 -24.24
CA ARG A 6 8.47 -5.74 -23.48
C ARG A 6 7.24 -5.88 -24.39
N ALA A 7 6.19 -6.51 -23.87
CA ALA A 7 4.91 -6.58 -24.57
C ALA A 7 4.34 -5.16 -24.81
N GLY A 8 3.64 -4.93 -25.92
CA GLY A 8 3.17 -3.59 -26.31
C GLY A 8 2.19 -2.91 -25.33
N ARG A 9 1.55 -3.67 -24.43
CA ARG A 9 0.71 -3.16 -23.34
C ARG A 9 1.42 -3.09 -21.99
N ASN A 10 2.70 -3.43 -21.92
CA ASN A 10 3.47 -3.36 -20.69
C ASN A 10 3.70 -1.89 -20.30
N ARG A 11 3.19 -1.51 -19.12
CA ARG A 11 3.35 -0.17 -18.52
C ARG A 11 4.20 -0.20 -17.25
N THR A 12 4.99 -1.26 -17.05
CA THR A 12 5.87 -1.39 -15.89
C THR A 12 6.86 -0.23 -15.87
N LEU A 13 6.84 0.52 -14.78
CA LEU A 13 7.78 1.61 -14.52
C LEU A 13 9.16 1.02 -14.17
N THR A 14 10.22 1.75 -14.49
CA THR A 14 11.59 1.41 -14.12
C THR A 14 12.16 2.63 -13.43
N LEU A 15 12.68 2.46 -12.21
CA LEU A 15 13.42 3.51 -11.53
C LEU A 15 14.79 3.66 -12.19
N LEU A 16 15.10 4.89 -12.60
CA LEU A 16 16.42 5.26 -13.09
C LEU A 16 17.38 5.51 -11.92
N PRO A 17 18.69 5.29 -12.12
CA PRO A 17 19.67 5.63 -11.09
C PRO A 17 19.55 7.10 -10.67
N GLY A 18 19.38 7.34 -9.36
CA GLY A 18 19.24 8.68 -8.77
C GLY A 18 17.81 9.20 -8.61
N GLU A 19 16.79 8.51 -9.15
CA GLU A 19 15.38 8.90 -8.90
C GLU A 19 14.94 8.59 -7.46
N GLU A 20 15.54 7.59 -6.82
CA GLU A 20 15.19 7.11 -5.48
C GLU A 20 15.18 8.25 -4.45
N GLU A 21 16.26 9.04 -4.37
CA GLU A 21 16.39 10.13 -3.41
C GLU A 21 15.33 11.23 -3.62
N SER A 22 14.93 11.47 -4.86
CA SER A 22 13.88 12.46 -5.15
C SER A 22 12.49 11.91 -4.82
N LEU A 23 12.23 10.63 -5.12
CA LEU A 23 10.93 10.00 -4.92
C LEU A 23 10.66 9.70 -3.44
N GLU A 24 11.68 9.33 -2.68
CA GLU A 24 11.58 9.05 -1.24
C GLU A 24 11.03 10.23 -0.45
N LYS A 25 11.29 11.47 -0.90
CA LYS A 25 10.76 12.71 -0.30
C LYS A 25 9.23 12.82 -0.34
N HIS A 26 8.57 12.04 -1.18
CA HIS A 26 7.11 11.97 -1.27
C HIS A 26 6.50 10.88 -0.38
N ILE A 27 7.33 10.05 0.25
CA ILE A 27 6.89 8.98 1.14
C ILE A 27 6.82 9.53 2.57
N CYS A 28 5.63 9.46 3.15
CA CYS A 28 5.35 9.78 4.54
C CYS A 28 5.37 8.49 5.37
N GLY A 29 6.26 8.41 6.35
CA GLY A 29 6.31 7.31 7.30
C GLY A 29 5.36 7.50 8.48
N ILE A 30 5.26 6.47 9.33
CA ILE A 30 4.39 6.52 10.52
C ILE A 30 4.79 7.62 11.51
N GLN A 31 6.08 7.98 11.59
CA GLN A 31 6.56 9.02 12.52
C GLN A 31 6.17 10.42 12.06
N GLU A 32 6.18 10.68 10.76
CA GLU A 32 5.71 11.91 10.14
C GLU A 32 4.20 12.04 10.29
N LEU A 33 3.47 10.94 10.06
CA LEU A 33 2.03 10.90 10.24
C LEU A 33 1.62 11.19 11.70
N ARG A 34 2.34 10.64 12.69
CA ARG A 34 2.13 10.94 14.13
C ARG A 34 2.35 12.41 14.49
N LYS A 35 3.12 13.15 13.69
CA LYS A 35 3.32 14.61 13.85
C LYS A 35 2.21 15.42 13.18
N GLY A 36 1.21 14.76 12.56
CA GLY A 36 0.13 15.40 11.81
C GLY A 36 0.55 15.88 10.41
N CYS A 37 1.68 15.39 9.89
CA CYS A 37 2.19 15.78 8.59
C CYS A 37 1.85 14.73 7.52
N GLY A 38 1.64 15.18 6.28
CA GLY A 38 1.67 14.30 5.12
C GLY A 38 0.43 13.43 4.92
N CYS A 39 -0.77 13.93 5.21
CA CYS A 39 -2.01 13.26 4.81
C CYS A 39 -2.41 13.60 3.36
N ALA A 40 -2.20 14.85 2.90
CA ALA A 40 -2.54 15.29 1.54
C ALA A 40 -1.35 15.22 0.58
N ASP A 41 -1.63 14.93 -0.70
CA ASP A 41 -0.66 14.85 -1.80
C ASP A 41 0.59 14.02 -1.49
N SER A 42 0.42 12.93 -0.73
CA SER A 42 1.51 12.12 -0.20
C SER A 42 1.29 10.62 -0.43
N VAL A 43 2.38 9.86 -0.34
CA VAL A 43 2.33 8.40 -0.26
C VAL A 43 2.60 7.98 1.18
N ILE A 44 1.61 7.48 1.89
CA ILE A 44 1.82 6.97 3.25
C ILE A 44 2.29 5.52 3.16
N ASN A 45 3.48 5.25 3.71
CA ASN A 45 3.99 3.89 3.86
C ASN A 45 4.10 3.53 5.35
N ALA A 46 3.10 2.81 5.85
CA ALA A 46 2.99 2.44 7.25
C ALA A 46 2.10 1.20 7.44
N ASP A 47 2.11 0.63 8.65
CA ASP A 47 1.11 -0.35 9.06
C ASP A 47 -0.28 0.30 9.06
N LEU A 48 -1.24 -0.33 8.38
CA LEU A 48 -2.60 0.17 8.22
C LEU A 48 -3.30 0.42 9.57
N PHE A 49 -3.11 -0.49 10.54
CA PHE A 49 -3.72 -0.41 11.85
C PHE A 49 -3.14 0.72 12.72
N GLU A 50 -1.89 1.10 12.47
CA GLU A 50 -1.26 2.25 13.12
C GLU A 50 -1.58 3.57 12.41
N ALA A 51 -1.74 3.54 11.08
CA ALA A 51 -1.90 4.73 10.26
C ALA A 51 -3.32 5.27 10.24
N LEU A 52 -4.34 4.41 10.06
CA LEU A 52 -5.74 4.85 9.95
C LEU A 52 -6.19 5.75 11.13
N PRO A 53 -5.89 5.43 12.40
CA PRO A 53 -6.29 6.29 13.52
C PRO A 53 -5.63 7.67 13.55
N LEU A 54 -4.60 7.91 12.73
CA LEU A 54 -3.89 9.18 12.64
C LEU A 54 -4.37 10.03 11.46
N VAL A 55 -5.15 9.46 10.54
CA VAL A 55 -5.77 10.20 9.45
C VAL A 55 -6.99 10.95 10.00
N PRO A 56 -7.15 12.26 9.70
CA PRO A 56 -8.29 13.01 10.20
C PRO A 56 -9.63 12.50 9.67
N ASP A 57 -10.68 12.58 10.50
CA ASP A 57 -12.06 12.32 10.04
C ASP A 57 -12.45 13.29 8.92
N GLY A 58 -13.14 12.77 7.90
CA GLY A 58 -13.56 13.57 6.74
C GLY A 58 -12.39 14.01 5.84
N PHE A 59 -11.24 13.36 5.94
CA PHE A 59 -10.05 13.67 5.15
C PHE A 59 -10.25 13.54 3.63
N ALA A 60 -11.14 12.65 3.18
CA ALA A 60 -11.45 12.43 1.78
C ALA A 60 -12.95 12.30 1.52
N ASP A 61 -13.43 12.83 0.40
CA ASP A 61 -14.81 12.65 -0.07
C ASP A 61 -15.06 11.27 -0.71
N LEU A 62 -14.00 10.61 -1.17
CA LEU A 62 -14.04 9.28 -1.80
C LEU A 62 -12.78 8.49 -1.43
N VAL A 63 -12.99 7.27 -0.94
CA VAL A 63 -11.92 6.30 -0.66
C VAL A 63 -12.08 5.09 -1.57
N ILE A 64 -10.99 4.67 -2.22
CA ILE A 64 -10.91 3.43 -2.99
C ILE A 64 -10.00 2.48 -2.23
N ILE A 65 -10.49 1.27 -1.98
CA ILE A 65 -9.83 0.29 -1.12
C ILE A 65 -9.63 -1.00 -1.91
N ASP A 66 -8.40 -1.52 -1.93
CA ASP A 66 -8.03 -2.78 -2.58
C ASP A 66 -7.23 -3.64 -1.58
N PRO A 67 -7.91 -4.32 -0.63
CA PRO A 67 -7.23 -5.09 0.40
C PRO A 67 -6.59 -6.34 -0.21
N PRO A 68 -5.59 -6.95 0.47
CA PRO A 68 -5.00 -8.20 -0.02
C PRO A 68 -6.08 -9.26 -0.16
N TYR A 69 -6.20 -9.87 -1.34
CA TYR A 69 -7.18 -10.94 -1.56
C TYR A 69 -6.81 -12.21 -0.79
N ASN A 70 -7.82 -12.93 -0.29
CA ASN A 70 -7.64 -14.24 0.33
C ASN A 70 -7.28 -15.33 -0.69
N LEU A 71 -6.05 -15.29 -1.21
CA LEU A 71 -5.61 -16.15 -2.31
C LEU A 71 -4.23 -16.75 -2.03
N ASN A 72 -4.05 -18.00 -2.44
CA ASN A 72 -2.72 -18.59 -2.52
C ASN A 72 -1.92 -17.87 -3.60
N LYS A 73 -0.82 -17.20 -3.23
CA LYS A 73 -0.01 -16.42 -4.17
C LYS A 73 1.47 -16.51 -3.84
N ASN A 74 2.29 -16.56 -4.87
CA ASN A 74 3.74 -16.54 -4.75
C ASN A 74 4.27 -15.21 -5.31
N PHE A 75 4.85 -14.39 -4.44
CA PHE A 75 5.47 -13.13 -4.79
C PHE A 75 6.99 -13.28 -4.75
N ASN A 76 7.59 -13.56 -5.91
CA ASN A 76 9.05 -13.67 -6.06
C ASN A 76 9.72 -14.60 -5.02
N GLY A 77 9.07 -15.73 -4.68
CA GLY A 77 9.56 -16.71 -3.70
C GLY A 77 8.84 -16.66 -2.35
N LEU A 78 8.21 -15.53 -2.00
CA LEU A 78 7.36 -15.41 -0.81
C LEU A 78 5.99 -16.02 -1.10
N LYS A 79 5.72 -17.18 -0.50
CA LYS A 79 4.45 -17.88 -0.64
C LYS A 79 3.50 -17.43 0.47
N PHE A 80 2.34 -16.95 0.05
CA PHE A 80 1.20 -16.66 0.90
C PHE A 80 0.14 -17.71 0.63
N SER A 81 -0.41 -18.26 1.70
CA SER A 81 -1.53 -19.16 1.63
C SER A 81 -2.81 -18.41 1.93
N ALA A 82 -3.90 -18.78 1.25
CA ALA A 82 -5.22 -18.31 1.62
C ALA A 82 -5.52 -18.75 3.07
N SER A 83 -6.03 -17.80 3.86
CA SER A 83 -6.63 -18.01 5.17
C SER A 83 -7.99 -18.71 5.01
N LYS A 84 -8.60 -19.11 6.12
CA LYS A 84 -10.03 -19.42 6.10
C LYS A 84 -10.82 -18.14 5.84
N ASP A 85 -11.99 -18.28 5.23
CA ASP A 85 -12.85 -17.14 4.91
C ASP A 85 -13.22 -16.36 6.19
N GLU A 86 -13.49 -17.06 7.29
CA GLU A 86 -13.80 -16.46 8.60
C GLU A 86 -12.66 -15.57 9.14
N ASP A 87 -11.40 -16.00 8.96
CA ASP A 87 -10.24 -15.23 9.40
C ASP A 87 -10.04 -14.00 8.50
N TYR A 88 -10.36 -14.12 7.22
CA TYR A 88 -10.29 -13.02 6.26
C TYR A 88 -11.38 -11.96 6.51
N ASP A 89 -12.61 -12.40 6.77
CA ASP A 89 -13.72 -11.53 7.14
C ASP A 89 -13.39 -10.78 8.44
N ALA A 90 -12.89 -11.50 9.47
CA ALA A 90 -12.45 -10.88 10.71
C ALA A 90 -11.32 -9.86 10.52
N TYR A 91 -10.40 -10.11 9.58
CA TYR A 91 -9.38 -9.15 9.20
C TYR A 91 -10.00 -7.90 8.58
N LEU A 92 -10.92 -8.01 7.62
CA LEU A 92 -11.58 -6.84 7.03
C LEU A 92 -12.37 -6.04 8.08
N ASP A 93 -13.13 -6.72 8.93
CA ASP A 93 -13.92 -6.10 10.00
C ASP A 93 -13.06 -5.36 11.03
N SER A 94 -11.79 -5.74 11.18
CA SER A 94 -10.89 -5.13 12.16
C SER A 94 -10.40 -3.72 11.81
N TRP A 95 -10.45 -3.33 10.54
CA TRP A 95 -9.96 -2.00 10.10
C TRP A 95 -10.88 -1.27 9.14
N LEU A 96 -11.72 -1.95 8.36
CA LEU A 96 -12.59 -1.29 7.39
C LEU A 96 -13.55 -0.27 8.03
N PRO A 97 -14.09 -0.49 9.26
CA PRO A 97 -14.90 0.52 9.95
C PRO A 97 -14.13 1.76 10.44
N LEU A 98 -12.80 1.76 10.36
CA LEU A 98 -11.94 2.89 10.73
C LEU A 98 -11.66 3.83 9.54
N VAL A 99 -12.15 3.49 8.34
CA VAL A 99 -12.03 4.29 7.10
C VAL A 99 -13.25 5.18 6.95
#